data_AF-A0A419N1H8-F1
#
_entry.id   AF-A0A419N1H8-F1
#
_cell.length_a   1.000
_cell.length_b   1.000
_cell.length_c   1.000
_cell.angle_alpha   90.00
_cell.angle_beta   90.00
_cell.angle_gamma   90.00
#
_symmetry.space_group_name_H-M   'P 1'
#
loop_
_entity.id
_entity.type
_entity.pdbx_description
1 polymer ?
#
loop_
_entity_poly.entity_id
_entity_poly.type
_entity_poly.pdbx_seq_one_letter_code
_entity_poly.pdbx_strand_id
1 'polypeptide(L)'
;MRSDYGWQHFADDWRVILHSTGAGRRTEMTYDLDQRITHVYESDGMMREHHWNAEYLVERYIDEAGSVWCYEWDENQQLTNTIAPDGAMHQFIYDLRGNLIEEIDPLGGVSKTVWLEQQALPRDFIDPQDGV
;
A
#
# COMPACT_ATOMS: atom_id res chain seq x y z
N MET A 1 23.65 -12.27 -2.59
CA MET A 1 22.93 -12.50 -1.32
C MET A 1 21.85 -13.52 -1.62
N ARG A 2 21.70 -14.59 -0.83
CA ARG A 2 20.67 -15.62 -1.05
C ARG A 2 19.44 -15.29 -0.20
N SER A 3 18.26 -15.48 -0.77
CA SER A 3 16.98 -15.46 -0.06
C SER A 3 16.37 -16.86 -0.11
N ASP A 4 15.77 -17.28 0.99
CA ASP A 4 15.07 -18.56 1.11
C ASP A 4 13.66 -18.29 1.64
N TYR A 5 12.69 -19.06 1.15
CA TYR A 5 11.27 -18.87 1.44
C TYR A 5 10.64 -20.18 1.92
N GLY A 6 9.84 -20.08 2.98
CA GLY A 6 8.95 -21.15 3.45
C GLY A 6 7.52 -20.89 2.99
N TRP A 7 6.85 -21.93 2.52
CA TRP A 7 5.51 -21.85 1.94
C TRP A 7 4.55 -22.78 2.66
N GLN A 8 3.29 -22.37 2.77
CA GLN A 8 2.19 -23.19 3.27
C GLN A 8 1.00 -23.03 2.33
N HIS A 9 0.30 -24.13 2.07
CA HIS A 9 -0.96 -24.13 1.32
C HIS A 9 -2.11 -23.80 2.27
N PHE A 10 -2.91 -22.81 1.91
CA PHE A 10 -4.12 -22.42 2.63
C PHE A 10 -5.36 -22.89 1.87
N ALA A 11 -6.56 -22.46 2.27
CA ALA A 11 -7.80 -22.87 1.62
C ALA A 11 -7.91 -22.31 0.19
N ASP A 12 -7.30 -21.15 -0.07
CA ASP A 12 -7.32 -20.44 -1.34
C ASP A 12 -6.10 -20.77 -2.21
N ASP A 13 -4.88 -20.60 -1.69
CA ASP A 13 -3.63 -20.75 -2.45
C ASP A 13 -2.41 -21.00 -1.52
N TRP A 14 -1.23 -21.17 -2.12
CA TRP A 14 0.06 -21.14 -1.44
C TRP A 14 0.45 -19.72 -1.01
N ARG A 15 0.88 -19.57 0.24
CA ARG A 15 1.36 -18.30 0.79
C ARG A 15 2.72 -18.49 1.46
N VAL A 16 3.54 -17.44 1.42
CA VAL A 16 4.84 -17.40 2.11
C VAL A 16 4.59 -17.24 3.60
N ILE A 17 5.12 -18.13 4.43
CA ILE A 17 5.05 -18.03 5.90
C ILE A 17 6.38 -17.63 6.52
N LEU A 18 7.46 -17.64 5.72
CA LEU A 18 8.80 -17.34 6.16
C LEU A 18 9.63 -16.80 5.01
N HIS A 19 10.35 -15.72 5.24
CA HIS A 19 11.45 -15.25 4.41
C HIS A 19 12.71 -15.14 5.27
N SER A 20 13.82 -15.69 4.79
CA SER A 20 15.12 -15.57 5.44
C SER A 20 16.20 -15.15 4.45
N THR A 21 17.11 -14.29 4.89
CA THR A 21 18.25 -13.85 4.09
C THR A 21 19.52 -14.56 4.56
N GLY A 22 20.50 -14.72 3.65
CA GLY A 22 21.82 -15.27 3.99
C GLY A 22 22.61 -14.47 5.04
N ALA A 23 22.17 -13.26 5.39
CA ALA A 23 22.71 -12.45 6.49
C ALA A 23 22.05 -12.74 7.86
N GLY A 24 21.12 -13.70 7.92
CA GLY A 24 20.46 -14.13 9.15
C GLY A 24 19.16 -13.41 9.50
N ARG A 25 18.77 -12.36 8.76
CA ARG A 25 17.46 -11.71 8.96
C ARG A 25 16.33 -12.67 8.58
N ARG A 26 15.33 -12.80 9.46
CA ARG A 26 14.09 -13.58 9.27
C ARG A 26 12.88 -12.68 9.39
N THR A 27 11.89 -12.95 8.54
CA THR A 27 10.55 -12.38 8.62
C THR A 27 9.56 -13.53 8.55
N GLU A 28 8.68 -13.64 9.54
CA GLU A 28 7.62 -14.66 9.61
C GLU A 28 6.26 -14.01 9.32
N MET A 29 5.37 -14.76 8.66
CA MET A 29 4.07 -14.27 8.23
C MET A 29 2.98 -15.25 8.63
N THR A 30 1.92 -14.77 9.27
CA THR A 30 0.71 -15.55 9.57
C THR A 30 -0.51 -14.90 8.92
N TYR A 31 -1.48 -15.73 8.54
CA TYR A 31 -2.66 -15.30 7.81
C TYR A 31 -3.91 -15.80 8.53
N ASP A 32 -4.80 -14.87 8.88
CA ASP A 32 -6.19 -15.14 9.25
C ASP A 32 -7.05 -14.77 8.04
N LEU A 33 -7.42 -15.78 7.25
CA LEU A 33 -8.18 -15.56 6.01
C LEU A 33 -9.63 -15.19 6.26
N ASP A 34 -10.21 -15.63 7.38
CA ASP A 34 -11.59 -15.34 7.74
C ASP A 34 -11.75 -13.88 8.17
N GLN A 35 -10.78 -13.38 8.94
CA GLN A 35 -10.74 -11.98 9.37
C GLN A 35 -10.07 -11.06 8.35
N ARG A 36 -9.43 -11.65 7.33
CA ARG A 36 -8.65 -10.94 6.31
C ARG A 36 -7.51 -10.13 6.91
N ILE A 37 -6.68 -10.80 7.72
CA ILE A 37 -5.55 -10.21 8.43
C ILE A 37 -4.26 -10.94 8.11
N THR A 38 -3.18 -10.20 7.88
CA THR A 38 -1.81 -10.72 7.83
C THR A 38 -1.00 -10.11 8.96
N HIS A 39 -0.36 -10.95 9.78
CA HIS A 39 0.64 -10.49 10.74
C HIS A 39 2.04 -10.77 10.20
N VAL A 40 2.93 -9.80 10.34
CA VAL A 40 4.32 -9.88 9.90
C VAL A 40 5.22 -9.66 11.10
N TYR A 41 6.05 -10.66 11.41
CA TYR A 41 6.99 -10.63 12.53
C TYR A 41 8.42 -10.53 12.00
N GLU A 42 9.20 -9.58 12.50
CA GLU A 42 10.63 -9.47 12.22
C GLU A 42 11.47 -10.22 13.27
N SER A 43 12.76 -10.41 12.99
CA SER A 43 13.67 -11.20 13.84
C SER A 43 13.88 -10.66 15.26
N ASP A 44 13.58 -9.39 15.50
CA ASP A 44 13.65 -8.73 16.81
C ASP A 44 12.33 -8.84 17.61
N GLY A 45 11.31 -9.51 17.04
CA GLY A 45 9.99 -9.68 17.64
C GLY A 45 9.04 -8.52 17.34
N MET A 46 9.46 -7.51 16.58
CA MET A 46 8.58 -6.47 16.09
C MET A 46 7.50 -7.05 15.18
N MET A 47 6.27 -6.54 15.31
CA MET A 47 5.11 -7.04 14.59
C MET A 47 4.38 -5.89 13.90
N ARG A 48 3.95 -6.12 12.66
CA ARG A 48 3.04 -5.25 11.93
C ARG A 48 1.84 -6.04 11.44
N GLU A 49 0.70 -5.37 11.25
CA GLU A 49 -0.57 -5.98 10.86
C GLU A 49 -1.12 -5.32 9.59
N HIS A 50 -1.65 -6.13 8.67
CA HIS A 50 -2.32 -5.65 7.45
C HIS A 50 -3.72 -6.28 7.38
N HIS A 51 -4.74 -5.45 7.30
CA HIS A 51 -6.10 -5.87 7.00
C HIS A 51 -6.39 -5.64 5.53
N TRP A 52 -7.04 -6.62 4.89
CA TRP A 52 -7.38 -6.56 3.48
C TRP A 52 -8.89 -6.63 3.23
N ASN A 53 -9.34 -5.92 2.20
CA ASN A 53 -10.73 -5.91 1.76
C ASN A 53 -11.08 -7.19 0.97
N ALA A 54 -12.25 -7.27 0.34
CA ALA A 54 -12.68 -8.49 -0.36
C ALA A 54 -11.87 -8.75 -1.64
N GLU A 55 -11.26 -7.70 -2.18
CA GLU A 55 -10.42 -7.66 -3.37
C GLU A 55 -8.94 -7.92 -3.03
N TYR A 56 -8.63 -8.29 -1.78
CA TYR A 56 -7.27 -8.55 -1.26
C TYR A 56 -6.36 -7.30 -1.26
N LEU A 57 -6.93 -6.10 -1.30
CA LEU A 57 -6.20 -4.83 -1.16
C LEU A 57 -6.12 -4.45 0.32
N VAL A 58 -4.97 -3.92 0.76
CA VAL A 58 -4.80 -3.47 2.15
C VAL A 58 -5.64 -2.22 2.38
N GLU A 59 -6.60 -2.27 3.31
CA GLU A 59 -7.44 -1.13 3.70
C GLU A 59 -7.01 -0.51 5.04
N ARG A 60 -6.25 -1.27 5.84
CA ARG A 60 -5.73 -0.82 7.13
C ARG A 60 -4.38 -1.48 7.43
N TYR A 61 -3.46 -0.69 7.94
CA TYR A 61 -2.13 -1.13 8.35
C TYR A 61 -1.83 -0.62 9.76
N ILE A 62 -1.25 -1.49 10.58
CA ILE A 62 -0.82 -1.16 11.94
C ILE A 62 0.69 -1.41 12.01
N ASP A 63 1.45 -0.36 12.32
CA ASP A 63 2.90 -0.46 12.50
C ASP A 63 3.29 -1.02 13.88
N GLU A 64 4.58 -1.19 14.11
CA GLU A 64 5.16 -1.70 15.36
C GLU A 64 4.84 -0.84 16.58
N ALA A 65 4.57 0.45 16.37
CA ALA A 65 4.23 1.40 17.42
C ALA A 65 2.71 1.41 17.70
N GLY A 66 1.92 0.65 16.94
CA GLY A 66 0.47 0.64 17.02
C GLY A 66 -0.19 1.79 16.27
N SER A 67 0.55 2.55 15.45
CA SER A 67 0.00 3.61 14.63
C SER A 67 -0.80 3.02 13.48
N VAL A 68 -1.99 3.57 13.24
CA VAL A 68 -2.94 3.04 12.26
C VAL A 68 -2.95 3.92 11.02
N TRP A 69 -2.71 3.29 9.88
CA TRP A 69 -2.88 3.88 8.55
C TRP A 69 -4.10 3.26 7.88
N CYS A 70 -4.88 4.07 7.18
CA CYS A 70 -6.01 3.58 6.38
C CYS A 70 -5.80 3.90 4.90
N TYR A 71 -6.31 3.03 4.05
CA TYR A 71 -6.21 3.13 2.60
C TYR A 71 -7.58 2.89 1.99
N GLU A 72 -8.00 3.77 1.10
CA GLU A 72 -9.27 3.64 0.39
C GLU A 72 -9.00 3.38 -1.09
N TRP A 73 -9.83 2.52 -1.67
CA TRP A 73 -9.67 2.05 -3.05
C TRP A 73 -10.99 2.21 -3.80
N ASP A 74 -10.93 2.55 -5.07
CA ASP A 74 -12.11 2.60 -5.94
C ASP A 74 -12.48 1.22 -6.53
N GLU A 75 -13.55 1.18 -7.32
CA GLU A 75 -14.02 -0.04 -8.00
C GLU A 75 -13.02 -0.61 -9.04
N ASN A 76 -12.07 0.22 -9.50
CA ASN A 76 -11.00 -0.17 -10.40
C ASN A 76 -9.73 -0.58 -9.65
N GLN A 77 -9.81 -0.75 -8.32
CA GLN A 77 -8.69 -1.12 -7.44
C GLN A 77 -7.57 -0.07 -7.43
N GLN A 78 -7.92 1.20 -7.64
CA GLN A 78 -7.00 2.33 -7.58
C GLN A 78 -7.07 2.99 -6.20
N LEU A 79 -5.91 3.29 -5.62
CA LEU A 79 -5.81 3.92 -4.30
C LEU A 79 -6.32 5.36 -4.38
N THR A 80 -7.42 5.68 -3.71
CA THR A 80 -8.00 7.05 -3.73
C THR A 80 -7.58 7.88 -2.54
N ASN A 81 -7.32 7.26 -1.37
CA ASN A 81 -6.92 7.99 -0.18
C ASN A 81 -5.89 7.20 0.64
N THR A 82 -4.90 7.90 1.19
CA THR A 82 -4.16 7.42 2.37
C THR A 82 -4.44 8.33 3.55
N ILE A 83 -4.64 7.73 4.72
CA ILE A 83 -4.97 8.45 5.96
C ILE A 83 -3.94 8.04 7.00
N ALA A 84 -3.19 9.03 7.49
CA ALA A 84 -2.19 8.87 8.52
C ALA A 84 -2.82 8.74 9.93
N PRO A 85 -2.05 8.29 10.93
CA PRO A 85 -2.56 8.09 12.29
C PRO A 85 -3.11 9.35 12.96
N ASP A 86 -2.64 10.53 12.55
CA ASP A 86 -3.12 11.83 13.03
C ASP A 86 -4.33 12.37 12.25
N GLY A 87 -4.81 11.62 11.25
CA GLY A 87 -5.91 11.99 10.37
C GLY A 87 -5.50 12.80 9.14
N ALA A 88 -4.21 13.09 8.96
CA ALA A 88 -3.71 13.72 7.74
C ALA A 88 -4.02 12.83 6.52
N MET A 89 -4.65 13.39 5.49
CA MET A 89 -5.16 12.66 4.35
C MET A 89 -4.48 13.10 3.06
N HIS A 90 -4.02 12.14 2.24
CA HIS A 90 -3.52 12.37 0.89
C HIS A 90 -4.48 11.73 -0.11
N GLN A 91 -5.00 12.51 -1.07
CA GLN A 91 -6.01 12.05 -2.02
C GLN A 91 -5.45 11.91 -3.43
N PHE A 92 -5.95 10.93 -4.19
CA PHE A 92 -5.55 10.61 -5.55
C PHE A 92 -6.77 10.48 -6.45
N ILE A 93 -6.72 11.11 -7.62
CA ILE A 93 -7.83 11.14 -8.58
C ILE A 93 -7.31 10.67 -9.94
N TYR A 94 -8.04 9.72 -10.54
CA TYR A 94 -7.67 9.09 -11.81
C TYR A 94 -8.67 9.43 -12.92
N ASP A 95 -8.19 9.41 -14.16
CA ASP A 95 -9.05 9.40 -15.34
C ASP A 95 -9.62 7.98 -15.63
N LEU A 96 -10.52 7.88 -16.61
CA LEU A 96 -11.14 6.59 -17.01
C LEU A 96 -10.15 5.54 -17.56
N ARG A 97 -8.90 5.94 -17.83
CA ARG A 97 -7.84 5.05 -18.30
C ARG A 97 -6.90 4.65 -17.17
N GLY A 98 -7.19 5.13 -15.95
CA GLY A 98 -6.42 4.88 -14.74
C GLY A 98 -5.17 5.74 -14.60
N ASN A 99 -5.04 6.82 -15.38
CA ASN A 99 -3.92 7.75 -15.20
C ASN A 99 -4.18 8.70 -14.03
N LEU A 100 -3.20 8.91 -13.16
CA LEU A 100 -3.30 9.84 -12.02
C LEU A 100 -3.30 11.29 -12.52
N ILE A 101 -4.42 11.98 -12.41
CA ILE A 101 -4.58 13.34 -12.94
C ILE A 101 -4.49 14.43 -11.87
N GLU A 102 -4.73 14.09 -10.61
CA GLU A 102 -4.70 15.04 -9.49
C GLU A 102 -4.32 14.35 -8.18
N GLU A 103 -3.47 15.01 -7.40
CA GLU A 103 -3.05 14.62 -6.05
C GLU A 103 -3.31 15.81 -5.10
N ILE A 104 -3.89 15.54 -3.93
CA ILE A 104 -4.21 16.55 -2.92
C ILE A 104 -3.53 16.20 -1.61
N ASP A 105 -2.45 16.90 -1.28
CA ASP A 105 -1.66 16.69 -0.08
C ASP A 105 -2.44 17.04 1.21
N PRO A 106 -1.98 16.59 2.40
CA PRO A 106 -2.68 16.87 3.65
C PRO A 106 -2.80 18.34 4.06
N LEU A 107 -2.03 19.24 3.42
CA LEU A 107 -2.10 20.68 3.62
C LEU A 107 -3.05 21.35 2.61
N GLY A 108 -3.66 20.58 1.71
CA GLY A 108 -4.53 21.05 0.64
C GLY A 108 -3.80 21.53 -0.61
N GLY A 109 -2.49 21.27 -0.72
CA GLY A 109 -1.74 21.48 -1.95
C GLY A 109 -2.22 20.53 -3.05
N VAL A 110 -2.47 21.06 -4.24
CA VAL A 110 -3.02 20.29 -5.37
C VAL A 110 -2.00 20.24 -6.50
N SER A 111 -1.53 19.03 -6.82
CA SER A 111 -0.70 18.74 -7.99
C SER A 111 -1.52 18.12 -9.10
N LYS A 112 -1.24 18.46 -10.35
CA LYS A 112 -1.97 17.91 -11.53
C LYS A 112 -1.03 17.41 -12.59
N THR A 113 -1.35 16.25 -13.16
CA THR A 113 -0.65 15.68 -14.31
C THR A 113 -1.58 15.64 -15.51
N VAL A 114 -1.15 16.20 -16.64
CA VAL A 114 -1.85 16.03 -17.91
C VAL A 114 -1.17 14.93 -18.70
N TRP A 115 -1.92 13.94 -19.19
CA TRP A 115 -1.37 12.81 -19.93
C TRP A 115 -1.55 12.96 -21.44
N LEU A 116 -0.75 12.23 -22.22
CA LEU A 116 -0.98 12.08 -23.65
C LEU A 116 -2.21 11.18 -23.92
N GLU A 117 -3.07 11.58 -24.85
CA GLU A 117 -4.35 10.90 -25.12
C GLU A 117 -4.20 9.42 -25.51
N GLN A 118 -3.05 9.02 -26.07
CA GLN A 118 -2.84 7.67 -26.59
C GLN A 118 -1.82 6.86 -25.79
N GLN A 119 -1.14 7.46 -24.81
CA GLN A 119 -0.03 6.83 -24.09
C GLN A 119 -0.07 7.23 -22.60
N ALA A 120 0.28 6.30 -21.72
CA ALA A 120 0.46 6.57 -20.28
C ALA A 120 1.79 7.32 -20.04
N LEU A 121 2.02 8.39 -20.78
CA LEU A 121 3.16 9.28 -20.65
C LEU A 121 2.66 10.68 -20.24
N PRO A 122 3.26 11.30 -19.22
CA PRO A 122 2.89 12.64 -18.79
C PRO A 122 3.29 13.66 -19.85
N ARG A 123 2.40 14.60 -20.12
CA ARG A 123 2.55 15.74 -21.04
C ARG A 123 2.97 17.00 -20.28
N ASP A 124 2.24 17.34 -19.21
CA ASP A 124 2.54 18.47 -18.31
C ASP A 124 2.38 18.01 -16.86
N PHE A 125 3.11 18.66 -15.95
CA PHE A 125 2.98 18.51 -14.50
C PHE A 125 2.89 19.91 -13.88
N ILE A 126 1.92 20.12 -13.00
CA ILE A 126 1.71 21.36 -12.25
C ILE A 126 1.85 21.02 -10.78
N ASP A 127 2.90 21.53 -10.14
CA ASP A 127 3.13 21.42 -8.70
C ASP A 127 2.83 22.76 -8.02
N PRO A 128 2.07 22.79 -6.90
CA PRO A 128 1.84 24.01 -6.13
C PRO A 128 3.14 24.63 -5.57
N GLN A 129 4.24 23.87 -5.48
CA GLN A 129 5.52 24.34 -4.95
C GLN A 129 6.45 24.97 -6.01
N ASP A 130 6.16 24.84 -7.31
CA ASP A 130 6.98 25.41 -8.40
C ASP A 130 6.65 26.88 -8.72
N GLY A 131 6.00 27.58 -7.78
CA GLY A 131 5.58 28.99 -7.88
C GLY A 131 6.40 29.97 -7.02
N VAL A 132 7.72 29.80 -6.88
CA VAL A 132 8.61 30.77 -6.19
C VAL A 132 9.77 31.20 -7.08
#